data_AF-A0AB37XR96-F1
#
_entry.id   AF-A0AB37XR96-F1
#
_cell.length_a   1.000
_cell.length_b   1.000
_cell.length_c   1.000
_cell.angle_alpha   90.00
_cell.angle_beta   90.00
_cell.angle_gamma   90.00
#
_symmetry.space_group_name_H-M   'P 1'
#
loop_
_entity.id
_entity.type
_entity.pdbx_description
1 polymer ?
#
loop_
_entity_poly.entity_id
_entity_poly.type
_entity_poly.pdbx_seq_one_letter_code
_entity_poly.pdbx_strand_id
1 'polypeptide(L)'
;MVKVTDYSNSKLGKVEIAPEVLSVIASIATSEVEGITGHFAELKETNLEKVSRKNLSRDLKIESKEDGIYIDVYCALKHGVNISKTANKIQTSIFNSISN
;
A
#
# COMPACT_ATOMS: atom_id res chain seq x y z
N MET A 1 -9.27 -6.63 -4.36
CA MET A 1 -9.83 -5.60 -5.27
C MET A 1 -10.34 -4.48 -4.39
N VAL A 2 -9.66 -3.34 -4.38
CA VAL A 2 -10.11 -2.17 -3.61
C VAL A 2 -11.16 -1.50 -4.46
N LYS A 3 -12.43 -1.64 -4.08
CA LYS A 3 -13.51 -0.86 -4.68
C LYS A 3 -13.34 0.56 -4.18
N VAL A 4 -13.18 1.51 -5.09
CA VAL A 4 -13.38 2.92 -4.77
C VAL A 4 -14.85 3.03 -4.41
N THR A 5 -15.14 2.98 -3.12
CA THR A 5 -16.51 3.15 -2.64
C THR A 5 -16.79 4.63 -2.82
N ASP A 6 -17.69 4.97 -3.74
CA ASP A 6 -18.28 6.30 -3.78
C ASP A 6 -18.92 6.55 -2.40
N TYR A 7 -18.23 7.32 -1.56
CA TYR A 7 -18.81 7.84 -0.32
C TYR A 7 -19.87 8.88 -0.69
N SER A 8 -21.02 8.44 -1.20
CA SER A 8 -22.18 9.28 -1.43
C SER A 8 -22.88 9.56 -0.10
N ASN A 9 -22.19 10.25 0.81
CA ASN A 9 -22.85 10.96 1.89
C ASN A 9 -23.20 12.33 1.33
N SER A 10 -24.44 12.52 0.87
CA SER A 10 -24.90 13.66 0.05
C SER A 10 -24.76 15.08 0.66
N LYS A 11 -24.07 15.21 1.81
CA LYS A 11 -23.70 16.46 2.48
C LYS A 11 -22.20 16.72 2.58
N LEU A 12 -21.35 15.73 2.31
CA LEU A 12 -19.89 15.86 2.31
C LEU A 12 -19.46 15.67 0.86
N GLY A 13 -18.72 16.62 0.29
CA GLY A 13 -18.32 16.59 -1.13
C GLY A 13 -17.62 15.29 -1.55
N LYS A 14 -17.48 15.09 -2.86
CA LYS A 14 -16.75 13.94 -3.42
C LYS A 14 -15.29 13.98 -2.97
N VAL A 15 -14.85 12.97 -2.21
CA VAL A 15 -13.44 12.81 -1.82
C VAL A 15 -12.75 11.97 -2.90
N GLU A 16 -11.87 12.60 -3.67
CA GLU A 16 -11.01 11.91 -4.62
C GLU A 16 -9.61 11.73 -4.01
N ILE A 17 -9.14 10.48 -3.94
CA ILE A 17 -7.81 10.16 -3.43
C ILE A 17 -6.86 10.09 -4.61
N ALA A 18 -5.82 10.92 -4.59
CA ALA A 18 -4.80 10.92 -5.63
C ALA A 18 -3.96 9.63 -5.60
N PRO A 19 -3.51 9.10 -6.75
CA PRO A 19 -2.69 7.89 -6.81
C PRO A 19 -1.41 7.95 -5.96
N GLU A 20 -0.79 9.12 -5.80
CA GLU A 20 0.38 9.28 -4.94
C GLU A 20 0.08 9.02 -3.45
N VAL A 21 -1.13 9.34 -2.99
CA VAL A 21 -1.53 9.12 -1.59
C VAL A 21 -1.72 7.64 -1.33
N LEU A 22 -2.32 6.92 -2.28
CA LEU A 22 -2.47 5.46 -2.21
C LEU A 22 -1.13 4.75 -2.13
N SER A 23 -0.11 5.24 -2.86
CA SER A 23 1.24 4.68 -2.78
C SER A 23 1.83 4.83 -1.39
N VAL A 24 1.66 5.98 -0.74
CA VAL A 24 2.19 6.21 0.61
C VAL A 24 1.51 5.28 1.62
N ILE A 25 0.18 5.19 1.57
CA ILE A 25 -0.59 4.32 2.46
C ILE A 25 -0.17 2.86 2.27
N ALA A 26 -0.07 2.40 1.02
CA ALA A 26 0.33 1.04 0.69
C ALA A 26 1.77 0.73 1.12
N SER A 27 2.71 1.68 0.98
CA SER A 27 4.10 1.52 1.45
C SER A 27 4.16 1.35 2.96
N ILE A 28 3.42 2.17 3.71
CA ILE A 28 3.39 2.11 5.17
C ILE A 28 2.77 0.79 5.61
N ALA A 29 1.59 0.44 5.08
CA ALA A 29 0.93 -0.83 5.38
C ALA A 29 1.83 -2.05 5.09
N THR A 30 2.52 -2.03 3.95
CA THR A 30 3.49 -3.08 3.59
C THR A 30 4.63 -3.16 4.61
N SER A 31 5.18 -2.02 5.04
CA SER A 31 6.30 -1.98 6.01
C SER A 31 5.96 -2.61 7.37
N GLU A 32 4.69 -2.65 7.75
CA GLU A 32 4.24 -3.23 9.01
C GLU A 32 4.15 -4.75 8.98
N VAL A 33 4.12 -5.37 7.78
CA VAL A 33 3.97 -6.81 7.63
C VAL A 33 5.27 -7.55 7.93
N GLU A 34 5.18 -8.50 8.86
CA GLU A 34 6.30 -9.38 9.21
C GLU A 34 6.72 -10.29 8.04
N GLY A 35 8.03 -10.47 7.89
CA GLY A 35 8.61 -11.36 6.88
C GLY A 35 9.03 -10.65 5.59
N ILE A 36 8.87 -9.33 5.51
CA ILE A 36 9.43 -8.50 4.44
C ILE A 36 10.86 -8.07 4.78
N THR A 37 11.69 -7.92 3.75
CA THR A 37 13.07 -7.43 3.83
C THR A 37 13.34 -6.42 2.71
N GLY A 38 14.51 -5.76 2.73
CA GLY A 38 14.85 -4.69 1.80
C GLY A 38 14.13 -3.38 2.14
N HIS A 39 13.71 -2.65 1.10
CA HIS A 39 13.27 -1.25 1.22
C HIS A 39 12.15 -1.04 2.23
N PHE A 40 11.11 -1.88 2.22
CA PHE A 40 9.99 -1.75 3.16
C PHE A 40 10.38 -2.03 4.61
N ALA A 41 11.37 -2.89 4.86
CA ALA A 41 11.86 -3.14 6.21
C ALA A 41 12.66 -1.95 6.75
N GLU A 42 13.46 -1.29 5.89
CA GLU A 42 14.17 -0.05 6.23
C GLU A 42 13.20 1.11 6.50
N LEU A 43 12.08 1.18 5.76
CA LEU A 43 11.04 2.18 5.98
C LEU A 43 10.40 2.08 7.38
N LYS A 44 10.26 0.87 7.94
CA LYS A 44 9.74 0.67 9.29
C LYS A 44 10.64 1.28 10.37
N GLU A 45 11.95 1.25 10.16
CA GLU A 45 12.95 1.77 11.12
C GLU A 45 13.28 3.25 10.91
N THR A 46 12.76 3.88 9.85
CA THR A 46 13.10 5.25 9.45
C THR A 46 11.94 6.21 9.72
N ASN A 47 12.23 7.41 10.26
CA ASN A 47 11.24 8.48 10.41
C ASN A 47 10.71 8.92 9.03
N LEU A 48 9.38 8.97 8.87
CA LEU A 48 8.69 9.34 7.62
C LEU A 48 9.23 10.64 6.97
N GLU A 49 9.68 11.60 7.77
CA GLU A 49 10.25 12.88 7.28
C GLU A 49 11.55 12.73 6.49
N LYS A 50 12.32 11.66 6.70
CA LYS A 50 13.58 11.38 6.00
C LYS A 50 13.40 10.52 4.75
N VAL A 51 12.19 10.00 4.51
CA VAL A 51 11.92 9.15 3.36
C VAL A 51 11.72 10.03 2.12
N SER A 52 12.74 10.10 1.27
CA SER A 52 12.65 10.83 0.00
C SER A 52 11.62 10.17 -0.92
N ARG A 53 10.63 10.95 -1.38
CA ARG A 53 9.51 10.51 -2.25
C ARG A 53 9.94 9.75 -3.51
N LYS A 54 11.18 9.96 -3.97
CA LYS A 54 11.76 9.27 -5.13
C LYS A 54 11.97 7.76 -4.93
N ASN A 55 12.01 7.27 -3.70
CA ASN A 55 12.25 5.85 -3.44
C ASN A 55 10.95 5.04 -3.29
N LEU A 56 9.83 5.65 -2.87
CA LEU A 56 8.55 4.93 -2.74
C LEU A 56 7.98 4.46 -4.10
N SER A 57 8.20 5.22 -5.17
CA SER A 57 7.59 4.94 -6.48
C SER A 57 8.24 3.78 -7.26
N ARG A 58 9.32 3.18 -6.75
CA ARG A 58 9.96 2.02 -7.38
C ARG A 58 9.29 0.70 -7.01
N ASP A 59 8.72 0.63 -5.82
CA ASP A 59 8.31 -0.65 -5.24
C ASP A 59 6.80 -0.90 -5.35
N LEU A 60 6.05 0.10 -5.82
CA LEU A 60 4.61 0.04 -6.00
C LEU A 60 4.23 0.56 -7.38
N LYS A 61 3.42 -0.21 -8.10
CA LYS A 61 2.77 0.23 -9.34
C LYS A 61 1.27 0.28 -9.09
N ILE A 62 0.68 1.45 -9.29
CA ILE A 62 -0.75 1.69 -9.08
C ILE A 62 -1.39 2.04 -10.42
N GLU A 63 -2.41 1.29 -10.80
CA GLU A 63 -3.24 1.56 -11.98
C GLU A 63 -4.69 1.76 -11.54
N SER A 64 -5.28 2.89 -11.91
CA SER A 64 -6.70 3.12 -11.77
C SER A 64 -7.40 2.76 -13.09
N LYS A 65 -8.37 1.86 -13.05
CA LYS A 65 -9.23 1.49 -14.18
C LYS A 65 -10.69 1.68 -13.78
N GLU A 66 -11.60 1.63 -14.75
CA GLU A 66 -13.05 1.81 -14.52
C GLU A 66 -13.62 0.82 -13.48
N ASP A 67 -13.07 -0.41 -13.42
CA ASP A 67 -13.50 -1.45 -12.48
C ASP A 67 -12.83 -1.38 -11.09
N GLY A 68 -11.90 -0.44 -10.88
CA GLY A 68 -11.26 -0.19 -9.58
C GLY A 68 -9.75 0.06 -9.63
N ILE A 69 -9.13 0.04 -8.45
CA ILE A 69 -7.70 0.29 -8.27
C ILE A 69 -6.93 -1.02 -8.19
N TYR A 70 -5.90 -1.14 -9.02
CA TYR A 70 -4.92 -2.23 -9.03
C TYR A 70 -3.62 -1.72 -8.41
N ILE A 71 -3.09 -2.48 -7.44
CA ILE A 71 -1.86 -2.15 -6.72
C ILE A 71 -0.95 -3.37 -6.80
N ASP A 72 0.14 -3.24 -7.54
CA ASP A 72 1.21 -4.25 -7.60
C ASP A 72 2.32 -3.84 -6.61
N VAL A 73 2.70 -4.80 -5.75
CA VAL A 73 3.72 -4.60 -4.72
C VAL A 73 4.96 -5.44 -5.05
N TYR A 74 6.09 -4.77 -5.25
CA TYR A 74 7.38 -5.39 -5.50
C TYR A 74 8.19 -5.41 -4.21
N CYS A 75 8.20 -6.53 -3.50
CA CYS A 75 8.89 -6.66 -2.22
C CYS A 75 9.82 -7.88 -2.18
N ALA A 76 10.86 -7.79 -1.35
CA ALA A 76 11.70 -8.92 -1.01
C ALA A 76 11.19 -9.58 0.27
N LEU A 77 11.17 -10.92 0.29
CA LEU A 77 10.73 -11.69 1.45
C LEU A 77 11.94 -12.33 2.16
N LYS A 78 11.86 -12.42 3.49
CA LYS A 78 12.87 -13.13 4.30
C LYS A 78 12.89 -14.61 3.94
N HIS A 79 14.08 -15.21 3.97
CA HIS A 79 14.21 -16.65 3.76
C HIS A 79 13.43 -17.43 4.84
N GLY A 80 12.74 -18.50 4.43
CA GLY A 80 11.98 -19.38 5.34
C GLY A 80 10.56 -18.91 5.66
N VAL A 81 10.07 -17.80 5.08
CA VAL A 81 8.67 -17.39 5.24
C VAL A 81 7.76 -18.10 4.23
N ASN A 82 6.52 -18.35 4.63
CA ASN A 82 5.52 -18.85 3.69
C ASN A 82 5.07 -17.71 2.77
N ILE A 83 5.49 -17.75 1.51
CA ILE A 83 5.26 -16.69 0.52
C ILE A 83 3.76 -16.40 0.37
N SER A 84 2.92 -17.41 0.22
CA SER A 84 1.47 -17.23 0.03
C SER A 84 0.81 -16.58 1.25
N LYS A 85 1.20 -16.99 2.46
CA LYS A 85 0.68 -16.42 3.72
C LYS A 85 1.11 -14.97 3.88
N THR A 86 2.38 -14.66 3.61
CA THR A 86 2.90 -13.29 3.71
C THR A 86 2.29 -12.39 2.65
N ALA A 87 2.14 -12.85 1.40
CA ALA A 87 1.47 -12.09 0.34
C ALA A 87 0.01 -11.78 0.67
N ASN A 88 -0.73 -12.75 1.24
CA ASN A 88 -2.10 -12.52 1.67
C ASN A 88 -2.18 -11.50 2.82
N LYS A 89 -1.23 -11.53 3.76
CA LYS A 89 -1.11 -10.51 4.81
C LYS A 89 -0.85 -9.11 4.23
N ILE A 90 0.05 -8.99 3.25
CA ILE A 90 0.31 -7.71 2.57
C ILE A 90 -0.96 -7.15 1.94
N GLN A 91 -1.67 -7.97 1.15
CA GLN A 91 -2.91 -7.55 0.49
C GLN A 91 -3.98 -7.14 1.51
N THR A 92 -4.14 -7.90 2.59
CA THR A 92 -5.11 -7.61 3.64
C THR A 92 -4.76 -6.33 4.40
N SER A 93 -3.48 -6.13 4.72
CA SER A 93 -2.99 -4.92 5.38
C SER A 93 -3.25 -3.67 4.53
N ILE A 94 -2.88 -3.70 3.24
CA ILE A 94 -3.14 -2.58 2.31
C ILE A 94 -4.64 -2.31 2.19
N PHE A 95 -5.46 -3.35 2.03
CA PHE A 95 -6.91 -3.19 1.92
C PHE A 95 -7.50 -2.52 3.17
N ASN A 96 -7.10 -2.98 4.37
CA ASN A 96 -7.56 -2.42 5.63
C ASN A 96 -7.11 -0.96 5.81
N SER A 97 -5.88 -0.62 5.42
CA SER A 97 -5.36 0.75 5.51
C SER A 97 -6.02 1.73 4.53
N ILE A 98 -6.62 1.25 3.44
CA ILE A 98 -7.33 2.09 2.47
C ILE A 98 -8.84 2.15 2.77
N SER A 99 -9.42 1.09 3.32
CA SER A 99 -10.87 1.01 3.60
C SER A 99 -11.28 1.65 4.94
N ASN A 100 -10.32 1.87 5.85
CA ASN A 100 -10.54 2.46 7.17
C ASN A 100 -10.25 3.95 7.14
#